data_AF-A0A1R3HE34-F1
#
_entry.id   AF-A0A1R3HE34-F1
#
_cell.length_a   1.000
_cell.length_b   1.000
_cell.length_c   1.000
_cell.angle_alpha   90.00
_cell.angle_beta   90.00
_cell.angle_gamma   90.00
#
_symmetry.space_group_name_H-M   'P 1'
#
loop_
_entity.id
_entity.type
_entity.pdbx_description
1 polymer ?
#
loop_
_entity_poly.entity_id
_entity_poly.type
_entity_poly.pdbx_seq_one_letter_code
_entity_poly.pdbx_strand_id
1 'polypeptide(L)'
;MKRSFSIISVLLFAVISTVNSCPPSDRAALLAFKAALHEPYLGIFKSWTGTDCCHNWYGISCDTESKRVADINLRGESKDLFERAGRSGYMTGYISSEICKLTRLSSITIADWKGITGQIPKCIASLPFLRILDLIGNKITGEIPTDIGKLQRLTVLNVADNQISGRIPASLTNLSNLMHLDLRNNKISGPIPKTFGRLRMLSRALLSGNSISGPIPASVCQIYRLADLDLSLNKIYGTIPPCLGKMAVLTTLNLDCNKITGGLPSTLLKSAVGNLNLSRNALQGKIPDVFGPRSYFMVLDLSHNFFKGPVPKTLSLASYVGHLDLSFNHLCGRIPGGAPFDHLEASSFMYNDCLCGKPLRAC
;
A
#
# COMPACT_ATOMS: atom_id res chain seq x y z
N MET A 1 -10.12 91.12 -10.29
CA MET A 1 -10.13 90.04 -9.26
C MET A 1 -10.88 88.83 -9.81
N LYS A 2 -10.19 87.78 -10.26
CA LYS A 2 -10.78 86.47 -10.56
C LYS A 2 -9.99 85.43 -9.75
N ARG A 3 -10.60 84.85 -8.72
CA ARG A 3 -10.01 83.76 -7.94
C ARG A 3 -10.29 82.45 -8.67
N SER A 4 -9.22 81.80 -9.14
CA SER A 4 -9.27 80.43 -9.66
C SER A 4 -9.24 79.46 -8.47
N PHE A 5 -10.27 78.63 -8.33
CA PHE A 5 -10.29 77.52 -7.37
C PHE A 5 -9.66 76.29 -8.04
N SER A 6 -8.49 75.88 -7.59
CA SER A 6 -7.93 74.56 -7.92
C SER A 6 -8.60 73.50 -7.05
N ILE A 7 -9.35 72.60 -7.68
CA ILE A 7 -9.87 71.39 -7.05
C ILE A 7 -8.74 70.37 -7.04
N ILE A 8 -8.20 70.09 -5.85
CA ILE A 8 -7.22 69.02 -5.64
C ILE A 8 -8.01 67.70 -5.57
N SER A 9 -7.96 66.91 -6.64
CA SER A 9 -8.45 65.52 -6.61
C SER A 9 -7.52 64.67 -5.76
N VAL A 10 -7.98 64.28 -4.58
CA VAL A 10 -7.32 63.29 -3.73
C VAL A 10 -7.52 61.92 -4.35
N LEU A 11 -6.51 61.43 -5.07
CA LEU A 11 -6.41 60.03 -5.48
C LEU A 11 -6.23 59.16 -4.22
N LEU A 12 -7.30 58.50 -3.78
CA LEU A 12 -7.21 57.41 -2.81
C LEU A 12 -6.41 56.26 -3.45
N PHE A 13 -5.14 56.16 -3.09
CA PHE A 13 -4.40 54.91 -3.28
C PHE A 13 -5.02 53.86 -2.36
N ALA A 14 -5.77 52.93 -2.93
CA ALA A 14 -6.14 51.70 -2.25
C ALA A 14 -4.84 50.99 -1.88
N VAL A 15 -4.49 50.99 -0.60
CA VAL A 15 -3.44 50.15 -0.06
C VAL A 15 -3.92 48.73 -0.27
N ILE A 16 -3.41 48.05 -1.30
CA ILE A 16 -3.58 46.61 -1.44
C ILE A 16 -2.74 46.01 -0.32
N SER A 17 -3.36 45.87 0.85
CA SER A 17 -2.83 45.00 1.89
C SER A 17 -2.60 43.66 1.22
N THR A 18 -1.34 43.26 1.05
CA THR A 18 -0.98 41.91 0.62
C THR A 18 -1.64 40.96 1.61
N VAL A 19 -2.78 40.39 1.22
CA VAL A 19 -3.54 39.54 2.13
C VAL A 19 -2.68 38.31 2.33
N ASN A 20 -2.13 38.15 3.53
CA ASN A 20 -1.34 36.98 3.92
C ASN A 20 -2.20 35.72 4.08
N SER A 21 -3.34 35.64 3.39
CA SER A 21 -4.32 34.56 3.47
C SER A 21 -4.28 33.66 2.26
N CYS A 22 -4.77 32.44 2.42
CA CYS A 22 -5.10 31.60 1.27
C CYS A 22 -6.09 32.28 0.31
N PRO A 23 -6.07 31.96 -1.00
CA PRO A 23 -7.02 32.55 -1.94
C PRO A 23 -8.48 32.22 -1.61
N PRO A 24 -9.43 33.15 -1.85
CA PRO A 24 -10.85 32.94 -1.58
C PRO A 24 -11.42 31.68 -2.25
N SER A 25 -10.92 31.31 -3.43
CA SER A 25 -11.30 30.08 -4.15
C SER A 25 -10.93 28.82 -3.39
N ASP A 26 -9.73 28.78 -2.79
CA ASP A 26 -9.24 27.62 -2.05
C ASP A 26 -10.00 27.49 -0.73
N ARG A 27 -10.22 28.62 -0.05
CA ARG A 27 -11.07 28.67 1.15
C ARG A 27 -12.49 28.17 0.85
N ALA A 28 -13.10 28.63 -0.24
CA ALA A 28 -14.45 28.20 -0.63
C ALA A 28 -14.50 26.69 -0.91
N ALA A 29 -13.50 26.16 -1.63
CA ALA A 29 -13.39 24.73 -1.90
C ALA A 29 -13.21 23.90 -0.61
N LEU A 30 -12.39 24.37 0.34
CA LEU A 30 -12.24 23.72 1.64
C LEU A 30 -13.54 23.75 2.46
N LEU A 31 -14.26 24.88 2.49
CA LEU A 31 -15.53 24.96 3.20
C LEU A 31 -16.60 24.06 2.56
N ALA A 32 -16.64 23.96 1.24
CA ALA A 32 -17.53 23.04 0.53
C ALA A 32 -17.13 21.57 0.75
N PHE A 33 -15.84 21.27 0.86
CA PHE A 33 -15.34 19.96 1.26
C PHE A 33 -15.72 19.62 2.71
N LYS A 34 -15.53 20.55 3.65
CA LYS A 34 -15.98 20.42 5.05
C LYS A 34 -17.48 20.18 5.16
N ALA A 35 -18.30 20.81 4.33
CA ALA A 35 -19.75 20.63 4.34
C ALA A 35 -20.18 19.18 4.01
N ALA A 36 -19.33 18.39 3.34
CA ALA A 36 -19.57 16.99 3.05
C ALA A 36 -19.09 16.04 4.16
N LEU A 37 -18.50 16.57 5.23
CA LEU A 37 -17.92 15.83 6.34
C LEU A 37 -18.61 16.19 7.66
N HIS A 38 -18.73 15.20 8.53
CA HIS A 38 -19.29 15.38 9.87
C HIS A 38 -18.34 14.75 10.90
N GLU A 39 -17.75 15.60 11.74
CA GLU A 39 -16.81 15.20 12.80
C GLU A 39 -17.32 15.78 14.13
N PRO A 40 -18.08 15.01 14.92
CA PRO A 40 -18.74 15.54 16.12
C PRO A 40 -17.90 15.44 17.40
N TYR A 41 -16.75 14.78 17.40
CA TYR A 41 -16.07 14.35 18.63
C TYR A 41 -14.82 15.19 18.97
N LEU A 42 -13.94 15.41 18.00
CA LEU A 42 -12.64 16.06 18.18
C LEU A 42 -12.74 17.58 17.97
N GLY A 43 -13.75 18.04 17.24
CA GLY A 43 -13.91 19.43 16.87
C GLY A 43 -12.80 19.93 15.94
N ILE A 44 -12.23 19.07 15.08
CA ILE A 44 -11.12 19.46 14.17
C ILE A 44 -11.52 20.67 13.31
N PHE A 45 -12.80 20.71 12.91
CA PHE A 45 -13.36 21.77 12.07
C PHE A 45 -13.67 23.08 12.81
N LYS A 46 -13.50 23.14 14.15
CA LYS A 46 -13.58 24.40 14.91
C LYS A 46 -12.45 25.36 14.53
N SER A 47 -11.30 24.81 14.12
CA SER A 47 -10.17 25.60 13.63
C SER A 47 -10.41 26.22 12.24
N TRP A 48 -11.33 25.66 11.46
CA TRP A 48 -11.62 26.13 10.09
C TRP A 48 -12.57 27.34 10.10
N THR A 49 -12.06 28.47 10.61
CA THR A 49 -12.77 29.74 10.73
C THR A 49 -11.88 30.90 10.25
N GLY A 50 -12.46 32.09 10.04
CA GLY A 50 -11.73 33.23 9.49
C GLY A 50 -11.46 33.12 7.98
N THR A 51 -10.60 34.01 7.46
CA THR A 51 -10.29 34.16 6.03
C THR A 51 -8.99 33.50 5.61
N ASP A 52 -8.06 33.26 6.54
CA ASP A 52 -6.77 32.64 6.26
C ASP A 52 -6.77 31.14 6.60
N CYS A 53 -7.02 30.32 5.58
CA CYS A 53 -6.96 28.88 5.71
C CYS A 53 -5.53 28.30 5.75
N CYS A 54 -4.49 29.12 5.54
CA CYS A 54 -3.10 28.70 5.70
C CYS A 54 -2.60 28.82 7.14
N HIS A 55 -3.34 29.50 8.01
CA HIS A 55 -2.95 29.74 9.40
C HIS A 55 -3.90 29.04 10.37
N ASN A 56 -3.38 28.11 11.16
CA ASN A 56 -4.07 27.39 12.23
C ASN A 56 -5.27 26.51 11.83
N TRP A 57 -5.61 26.36 10.55
CA TRP A 57 -6.60 25.36 10.12
C TRP A 57 -6.00 23.97 10.25
N TYR A 58 -6.58 23.15 11.13
CA TYR A 58 -6.09 21.80 11.40
C TYR A 58 -6.02 20.98 10.11
N GLY A 59 -4.88 20.35 9.88
CA GLY A 59 -4.64 19.49 8.72
C GLY A 59 -4.52 20.22 7.39
N ILE A 60 -4.51 21.56 7.35
CA ILE A 60 -4.31 22.32 6.12
C ILE A 60 -2.89 22.88 6.11
N SER A 61 -2.20 22.72 4.99
CA SER A 61 -0.91 23.37 4.75
C SER A 61 -0.91 23.99 3.36
N CYS A 62 -0.25 25.14 3.25
CA CYS A 62 -0.16 25.91 2.02
C CYS A 62 1.26 25.97 1.49
N ASP A 63 1.37 26.10 0.18
CA ASP A 63 2.63 26.43 -0.50
C ASP A 63 3.14 27.80 -0.02
N THR A 64 4.43 27.87 0.33
CA THR A 64 5.00 29.05 1.00
C THR A 64 5.00 30.29 0.11
N GLU A 65 5.15 30.09 -1.21
CA GLU A 65 5.25 31.13 -2.24
C GLU A 65 3.87 31.55 -2.74
N SER A 66 3.09 30.59 -3.27
CA SER A 66 1.79 30.90 -3.89
C SER A 66 0.65 31.07 -2.89
N LYS A 67 0.85 30.72 -1.61
CA LYS A 67 -0.19 30.69 -0.56
C LYS A 67 -1.41 29.81 -0.90
N ARG A 68 -1.30 28.96 -1.93
CA ARG A 68 -2.33 28.00 -2.32
C ARG A 68 -2.30 26.80 -1.41
N VAL A 69 -3.44 26.18 -1.18
CA VAL A 69 -3.52 24.94 -0.38
C VAL A 69 -2.77 23.84 -1.10
N ALA A 70 -1.78 23.27 -0.41
CA ALA A 70 -0.89 22.24 -0.93
C ALA A 70 -1.20 20.88 -0.29
N ASP A 71 -1.53 20.84 0.99
CA ASP A 71 -1.76 19.58 1.69
C ASP A 71 -3.02 19.61 2.53
N ILE A 72 -3.78 18.51 2.46
CA ILE A 72 -4.87 18.17 3.36
C ILE A 72 -4.45 16.90 4.10
N ASN A 73 -4.34 16.98 5.42
CA ASN A 73 -3.91 15.89 6.29
C ASN A 73 -4.87 15.73 7.47
N LEU A 74 -5.88 14.90 7.27
CA LEU A 74 -6.89 14.55 8.26
C LEU A 74 -6.70 13.07 8.63
N ARG A 75 -6.04 12.79 9.75
CA ARG A 75 -5.84 11.41 10.26
C ARG A 75 -6.64 11.17 11.54
N GLY A 76 -7.44 10.11 11.53
CA GLY A 76 -8.30 9.64 12.62
C GLY A 76 -7.64 8.63 13.57
N GLU A 77 -6.33 8.39 13.45
CA GLU A 77 -5.55 7.52 14.35
C GLU A 77 -4.20 8.16 14.76
N SER A 78 -4.22 9.39 15.28
CA SER A 78 -3.10 9.88 16.09
C SER A 78 -3.19 9.28 17.50
N LYS A 79 -2.34 8.30 17.82
CA LYS A 79 -2.24 7.66 19.16
C LYS A 79 -2.35 8.67 20.32
N ASP A 80 -1.79 9.87 20.15
CA ASP A 80 -1.80 10.92 21.19
C ASP A 80 -3.18 11.56 21.45
N LEU A 81 -4.08 11.56 20.47
CA LEU A 81 -5.44 12.13 20.58
C LEU A 81 -6.48 11.08 21.01
N PHE A 82 -6.31 9.83 20.63
CA PHE A 82 -7.32 8.76 20.86
C PHE A 82 -7.20 8.08 22.22
N GLU A 83 -6.00 8.00 22.81
CA GLU A 83 -5.84 7.45 24.17
C GLU A 83 -6.51 8.35 25.24
N ARG A 84 -6.53 9.68 25.03
CA ARG A 84 -7.11 10.63 26.00
C ARG A 84 -8.64 10.66 26.03
N ALA A 85 -9.31 10.20 24.97
CA ALA A 85 -10.78 10.30 24.85
C ALA A 85 -11.53 9.01 25.18
N GLY A 86 -10.83 7.88 25.35
CA GLY A 86 -11.46 6.56 25.58
C GLY A 86 -12.46 6.14 24.49
N ARG A 87 -12.41 6.77 23.31
CA ARG A 87 -13.32 6.58 22.17
C ARG A 87 -12.55 6.81 20.86
N SER A 88 -12.79 5.98 19.85
CA SER A 88 -12.28 6.20 18.48
C SER A 88 -13.13 7.25 17.77
N GLY A 89 -12.51 8.29 17.22
CA GLY A 89 -13.20 9.39 16.55
C GLY A 89 -13.71 9.00 15.17
N TYR A 90 -15.02 8.85 15.04
CA TYR A 90 -15.67 8.61 13.76
C TYR A 90 -16.01 9.95 13.08
N MET A 91 -15.24 10.31 12.05
CA MET A 91 -15.70 11.28 11.05
C MET A 91 -16.49 10.53 9.98
N THR A 92 -17.69 11.00 9.69
CA THR A 92 -18.56 10.47 8.64
C THR A 92 -18.70 11.45 7.49
N GLY A 93 -19.30 11.01 6.39
CA GLY A 93 -19.49 11.81 5.18
C GLY A 93 -18.79 11.19 3.98
N TYR A 94 -18.38 12.04 3.03
CA TYR A 94 -17.72 11.63 1.80
C TYR A 94 -16.72 12.68 1.30
N ILE A 95 -15.83 12.26 0.40
CA ILE A 95 -14.87 13.17 -0.23
C ILE A 95 -15.61 13.94 -1.33
N SER A 96 -15.92 15.21 -1.08
CA SER A 96 -16.54 16.08 -2.08
C SER A 96 -15.61 16.32 -3.29
N SER A 97 -16.18 16.37 -4.50
CA SER A 97 -15.43 16.73 -5.72
C SER A 97 -14.90 18.16 -5.70
N GLU A 98 -15.40 19.01 -4.80
CA GLU A 98 -14.93 20.38 -4.60
C GLU A 98 -13.45 20.44 -4.21
N ILE A 99 -12.90 19.36 -3.62
CA ILE A 99 -11.46 19.23 -3.33
C ILE A 99 -10.60 19.41 -4.60
N CYS A 100 -11.16 19.09 -5.78
CA CYS A 100 -10.46 19.20 -7.05
C CYS A 100 -10.27 20.65 -7.53
N LYS A 101 -10.96 21.63 -6.91
CA LYS A 101 -10.72 23.06 -7.16
C LYS A 101 -9.42 23.55 -6.51
N LEU A 102 -8.84 22.79 -5.59
CA LEU A 102 -7.54 23.04 -4.98
C LEU A 102 -6.43 22.55 -5.92
N THR A 103 -6.20 23.30 -6.99
CA THR A 103 -5.36 22.87 -8.13
C THR A 103 -3.88 22.68 -7.79
N ARG A 104 -3.43 23.10 -6.60
CA ARG A 104 -2.04 23.00 -6.13
C ARG A 104 -1.82 21.87 -5.11
N LEU A 105 -2.83 21.03 -4.86
CA LEU A 105 -2.70 19.91 -3.95
C LEU A 105 -1.56 18.96 -4.36
N SER A 106 -0.62 18.79 -3.44
CA SER A 106 0.44 17.78 -3.43
C SER A 106 0.09 16.56 -2.59
N SER A 107 -0.69 16.73 -1.52
CA SER A 107 -1.08 15.63 -0.63
C SER A 107 -2.55 15.69 -0.26
N ILE A 108 -3.23 14.56 -0.42
CA ILE A 108 -4.55 14.32 0.15
C ILE A 108 -4.44 13.11 1.06
N THR A 109 -4.53 13.35 2.36
CA THR A 109 -4.58 12.32 3.39
C THR A 109 -5.88 12.46 4.16
N ILE A 110 -6.75 11.46 4.06
CA ILE A 110 -8.01 11.33 4.81
C ILE A 110 -8.05 9.89 5.31
N ALA A 111 -7.41 9.62 6.43
CA ALA A 111 -7.09 8.26 6.86
C ALA A 111 -7.69 7.90 8.23
N ASP A 112 -8.09 6.64 8.39
CA ASP A 112 -8.49 6.00 9.65
C ASP A 112 -9.66 6.63 10.40
N TRP A 113 -10.56 7.30 9.68
CA TRP A 113 -11.78 7.86 10.27
C TRP A 113 -12.91 6.83 10.41
N LYS A 114 -12.75 5.65 9.79
CA LYS A 114 -13.66 4.49 9.81
C LYS A 114 -15.10 4.77 9.32
N GLY A 115 -15.47 6.03 9.05
CA GLY A 115 -16.82 6.47 8.70
C GLY A 115 -16.92 7.20 7.35
N ILE A 116 -15.81 7.47 6.66
CA ILE A 116 -15.83 8.11 5.34
C ILE A 116 -16.30 7.11 4.29
N THR A 117 -17.34 7.49 3.55
CA THR A 117 -18.03 6.68 2.55
C THR A 117 -17.99 7.36 1.17
N GLY A 118 -18.73 6.81 0.21
CA GLY A 118 -18.78 7.33 -1.16
C GLY A 118 -17.61 6.84 -2.00
N GLN A 119 -17.48 7.39 -3.21
CA GLN A 119 -16.44 7.01 -4.16
C GLN A 119 -15.29 8.01 -4.13
N ILE A 120 -14.11 7.59 -4.61
CA ILE A 120 -13.02 8.51 -4.93
C ILE A 120 -13.49 9.44 -6.08
N PRO A 121 -13.56 10.77 -5.88
CA PRO A 121 -13.95 11.68 -6.96
C PRO A 121 -13.02 11.53 -8.17
N LYS A 122 -13.59 11.25 -9.34
CA LYS A 122 -12.81 11.02 -10.58
C LYS A 122 -11.89 12.19 -10.93
N CYS A 123 -12.27 13.42 -10.55
CA CYS A 123 -11.48 14.63 -10.76
C CYS A 123 -10.16 14.65 -9.98
N ILE A 124 -9.97 13.80 -8.96
CA ILE A 124 -8.68 13.67 -8.27
C ILE A 124 -7.59 13.29 -9.27
N ALA A 125 -7.91 12.47 -10.28
CA ALA A 125 -6.98 12.09 -11.34
C ALA A 125 -6.55 13.24 -12.25
N SER A 126 -7.17 14.43 -12.15
CA SER A 126 -6.77 15.65 -12.87
C SER A 126 -5.92 16.63 -12.05
N LEU A 127 -5.56 16.30 -10.80
CA LEU A 127 -4.72 17.16 -9.95
C LEU A 127 -3.24 17.05 -10.36
N PRO A 128 -2.65 18.07 -11.01
CA PRO A 128 -1.36 17.92 -11.70
C PRO A 128 -0.16 17.81 -10.75
N PHE A 129 -0.33 18.23 -9.50
CA PHE A 129 0.73 18.27 -8.49
C PHE A 129 0.65 17.12 -7.48
N LEU A 130 -0.36 16.25 -7.56
CA LEU A 130 -0.62 15.25 -6.53
C LEU A 130 0.51 14.21 -6.45
N ARG A 131 1.09 14.08 -5.26
CA ARG A 131 2.18 13.16 -4.91
C ARG A 131 1.74 12.06 -3.97
N ILE A 132 0.79 12.36 -3.10
CA ILE A 132 0.28 11.44 -2.08
C ILE A 132 -1.24 11.44 -2.14
N LEU A 133 -1.82 10.26 -2.34
CA LEU A 133 -3.24 10.00 -2.11
C LEU A 133 -3.32 8.87 -1.08
N ASP A 134 -3.70 9.22 0.15
CA ASP A 134 -3.77 8.30 1.29
C ASP A 134 -5.17 8.35 1.91
N LEU A 135 -5.96 7.30 1.65
CA LEU A 135 -7.37 7.19 2.05
C LEU A 135 -7.62 5.94 2.92
N ILE A 136 -6.57 5.38 3.53
CA ILE A 136 -6.62 4.13 4.29
C ILE A 136 -7.66 4.13 5.40
N GLY A 137 -8.25 2.97 5.71
CA GLY A 137 -9.00 2.76 6.94
C GLY A 137 -10.35 3.49 6.95
N ASN A 138 -11.09 3.40 5.85
CA ASN A 138 -12.39 4.03 5.68
C ASN A 138 -13.41 3.04 5.10
N LYS A 139 -14.56 3.54 4.65
CA LYS A 139 -15.64 2.77 4.02
C LYS A 139 -15.87 3.23 2.57
N ILE A 140 -14.81 3.66 1.88
CA ILE A 140 -14.87 4.16 0.50
C ILE A 140 -15.21 3.00 -0.43
N THR A 141 -16.16 3.23 -1.34
CA THR A 141 -16.66 2.27 -2.33
C THR A 141 -16.31 2.72 -3.75
N GLY A 142 -16.83 2.02 -4.76
CA GLY A 142 -16.57 2.33 -6.17
C GLY A 142 -15.26 1.73 -6.66
N GLU A 143 -14.64 2.34 -7.65
CA GLU A 143 -13.41 1.85 -8.29
C GLU A 143 -12.29 2.88 -8.19
N ILE A 144 -11.04 2.43 -8.36
CA ILE A 144 -9.91 3.34 -8.59
C ILE A 144 -10.17 4.06 -9.94
N PRO A 145 -10.12 5.40 -10.01
CA PRO A 145 -10.40 6.14 -11.25
C PRO A 145 -9.57 5.62 -12.43
N THR A 146 -10.21 5.34 -13.56
CA THR A 146 -9.56 4.81 -14.77
C THR A 146 -8.49 5.72 -15.33
N ASP A 147 -8.54 7.02 -15.01
CA ASP A 147 -7.58 8.04 -15.41
C ASP A 147 -6.45 8.27 -14.40
N ILE A 148 -6.33 7.45 -13.34
CA ILE A 148 -5.32 7.64 -12.28
C ILE A 148 -3.90 7.78 -12.85
N GLY A 149 -3.61 7.12 -13.97
CA GLY A 149 -2.35 7.22 -14.70
C GLY A 149 -1.97 8.63 -15.18
N LYS A 150 -2.87 9.62 -15.15
CA LYS A 150 -2.56 11.02 -15.45
C LYS A 150 -1.75 11.71 -14.35
N LEU A 151 -1.73 11.15 -13.14
CA LEU A 151 -1.02 11.71 -11.98
C LEU A 151 0.48 11.44 -12.03
N GLN A 152 1.19 12.07 -12.97
CA GLN A 152 2.60 11.80 -13.25
C GLN A 152 3.56 12.06 -12.07
N ARG A 153 3.11 12.79 -11.04
CA ARG A 153 3.88 13.05 -9.81
C ARG A 153 3.54 12.14 -8.64
N LEU A 154 2.57 11.23 -8.80
CA LEU A 154 2.11 10.38 -7.71
C LEU A 154 3.23 9.42 -7.30
N THR A 155 3.56 9.46 -6.01
CA THR A 155 4.58 8.62 -5.37
C THR A 155 3.97 7.63 -4.39
N VAL A 156 2.82 7.97 -3.81
CA VAL A 156 2.08 7.12 -2.87
C VAL A 156 0.62 7.05 -3.30
N LEU A 157 0.14 5.84 -3.52
CA LEU A 157 -1.28 5.53 -3.65
C LEU A 157 -1.63 4.51 -2.57
N ASN A 158 -2.30 4.96 -1.52
CA ASN A 158 -2.77 4.13 -0.42
C ASN A 158 -4.28 4.25 -0.30
N VAL A 159 -4.99 3.16 -0.60
CA VAL A 159 -6.44 3.06 -0.42
C VAL A 159 -6.82 1.78 0.32
N ALA A 160 -5.88 1.26 1.10
CA ALA A 160 -6.03 0.08 1.93
C ALA A 160 -7.24 0.15 2.87
N ASP A 161 -7.73 -1.01 3.32
CA ASP A 161 -8.77 -1.12 4.36
C ASP A 161 -10.01 -0.29 4.03
N ASN A 162 -10.58 -0.56 2.85
CA ASN A 162 -11.76 0.10 2.31
C ASN A 162 -12.70 -0.94 1.65
N GLN A 163 -13.66 -0.47 0.85
CA GLN A 163 -14.59 -1.32 0.11
C GLN A 163 -14.46 -1.09 -1.42
N ILE A 164 -13.27 -0.73 -1.88
CA ILE A 164 -13.00 -0.45 -3.30
C ILE A 164 -13.10 -1.75 -4.09
N SER A 165 -13.81 -1.67 -5.20
CA SER A 165 -14.14 -2.77 -6.10
C SER A 165 -13.57 -2.50 -7.50
N GLY A 166 -13.97 -3.32 -8.48
CA GLY A 166 -13.48 -3.19 -9.85
C GLY A 166 -12.11 -3.84 -10.05
N ARG A 167 -11.39 -3.43 -11.10
CA ARG A 167 -10.04 -3.95 -11.45
C ARG A 167 -8.97 -2.92 -11.15
N ILE A 168 -7.72 -3.37 -11.04
CA ILE A 168 -6.56 -2.45 -11.10
C ILE A 168 -6.55 -1.83 -12.52
N PRO A 169 -6.75 -0.50 -12.67
CA PRO A 169 -6.85 0.10 -13.99
C PRO A 169 -5.50 0.02 -14.72
N ALA A 170 -5.52 -0.30 -16.02
CA ALA A 170 -4.28 -0.43 -16.79
C ALA A 170 -3.44 0.85 -16.81
N SER A 171 -4.10 2.02 -16.75
CA SER A 171 -3.46 3.33 -16.66
C SER A 171 -2.61 3.52 -15.41
N LEU A 172 -2.86 2.79 -14.32
CA LEU A 172 -2.04 2.83 -13.11
C LEU A 172 -0.57 2.57 -13.44
N THR A 173 -0.30 1.71 -14.44
CA THR A 173 1.06 1.41 -14.89
C THR A 173 1.78 2.57 -15.59
N ASN A 174 1.11 3.70 -15.83
CA ASN A 174 1.71 4.94 -16.32
C ASN A 174 2.23 5.85 -15.19
N LEU A 175 2.07 5.46 -13.93
CA LEU A 175 2.59 6.20 -12.77
C LEU A 175 4.08 5.88 -12.56
N SER A 176 4.92 6.45 -13.43
CA SER A 176 6.36 6.16 -13.47
C SER A 176 7.12 6.50 -12.18
N ASN A 177 6.59 7.44 -11.38
CA ASN A 177 7.15 7.87 -10.10
C ASN A 177 6.56 7.14 -8.87
N LEU A 178 5.62 6.21 -9.06
CA LEU A 178 4.97 5.52 -7.94
C LEU A 178 5.98 4.67 -7.17
N MET A 179 6.12 4.94 -5.88
CA MET A 179 7.06 4.26 -4.98
C MET A 179 6.34 3.28 -4.05
N HIS A 180 5.12 3.62 -3.62
CA HIS A 180 4.31 2.82 -2.73
C HIS A 180 2.89 2.68 -3.27
N LEU A 181 2.50 1.42 -3.50
CA LEU A 181 1.14 1.04 -3.85
C LEU A 181 0.59 0.15 -2.75
N ASP A 182 -0.49 0.59 -2.12
CA ASP A 182 -1.18 -0.16 -1.08
C ASP A 182 -2.68 -0.19 -1.36
N LEU A 183 -3.14 -1.38 -1.75
CA LEU A 183 -4.52 -1.68 -2.08
C LEU A 183 -5.09 -2.79 -1.18
N ARG A 184 -4.43 -3.12 -0.07
CA ARG A 184 -4.79 -4.27 0.76
C ARG A 184 -6.23 -4.18 1.28
N ASN A 185 -6.83 -5.33 1.61
CA ASN A 185 -8.13 -5.41 2.29
C ASN A 185 -9.23 -4.59 1.61
N ASN A 186 -9.50 -4.94 0.36
CA ASN A 186 -10.53 -4.32 -0.47
C ASN A 186 -11.32 -5.42 -1.23
N LYS A 187 -12.13 -5.02 -2.21
CA LYS A 187 -12.92 -5.91 -3.08
C LYS A 187 -12.37 -5.90 -4.52
N ILE A 188 -11.09 -5.60 -4.71
CA ILE A 188 -10.47 -5.51 -6.04
C ILE A 188 -10.41 -6.90 -6.69
N SER A 189 -10.67 -6.95 -7.98
CA SER A 189 -10.82 -8.19 -8.74
C SER A 189 -10.08 -8.13 -10.09
N GLY A 190 -10.05 -9.26 -10.80
CA GLY A 190 -9.39 -9.36 -12.09
C GLY A 190 -7.86 -9.42 -11.99
N PRO A 191 -7.15 -9.42 -13.13
CA PRO A 191 -5.71 -9.66 -13.15
C PRO A 191 -4.88 -8.42 -12.85
N ILE A 192 -3.67 -8.67 -12.32
CA ILE A 192 -2.59 -7.68 -12.32
C ILE A 192 -2.29 -7.31 -13.78
N PRO A 193 -2.28 -6.01 -14.15
CA PRO A 193 -2.02 -5.60 -15.53
C PRO A 193 -0.71 -6.18 -16.08
N LYS A 194 -0.71 -6.70 -17.30
CA LYS A 194 0.51 -7.25 -17.93
C LYS A 194 1.66 -6.25 -18.01
N THR A 195 1.36 -4.95 -17.98
CA THR A 195 2.32 -3.83 -18.02
C THR A 195 2.80 -3.39 -16.64
N PHE A 196 2.53 -4.13 -15.55
CA PHE A 196 2.91 -3.75 -14.18
C PHE A 196 4.40 -3.41 -14.03
N GLY A 197 5.25 -4.09 -14.80
CA GLY A 197 6.69 -3.81 -14.92
C GLY A 197 7.10 -2.39 -15.32
N ARG A 198 6.18 -1.55 -15.79
CA ARG A 198 6.43 -0.13 -16.10
C ARG A 198 6.63 0.74 -14.87
N LEU A 199 6.19 0.29 -13.69
CA LEU A 199 6.31 1.01 -12.43
C LEU A 199 7.74 0.96 -11.87
N ARG A 200 8.72 1.51 -12.61
CA ARG A 200 10.16 1.35 -12.34
C ARG A 200 10.62 1.90 -10.98
N MET A 201 9.87 2.84 -10.41
CA MET A 201 10.17 3.43 -9.09
C MET A 201 9.53 2.66 -7.92
N LEU A 202 8.69 1.66 -8.20
CA LEU A 202 7.91 0.97 -7.18
C LEU A 202 8.82 0.15 -6.27
N SER A 203 8.73 0.43 -4.99
CA SER A 203 9.47 -0.26 -3.93
C SER A 203 8.61 -1.25 -3.16
N ARG A 204 7.32 -0.95 -3.03
CA ARG A 204 6.38 -1.74 -2.24
C ARG A 204 5.05 -1.86 -2.97
N ALA A 205 4.61 -3.09 -3.18
CA ALA A 205 3.31 -3.43 -3.76
C ALA A 205 2.56 -4.33 -2.78
N LEU A 206 1.64 -3.73 -2.01
CA LEU A 206 0.82 -4.42 -1.01
C LEU A 206 -0.61 -4.54 -1.57
N LEU A 207 -0.99 -5.76 -1.93
CA LEU A 207 -2.22 -6.05 -2.69
C LEU A 207 -3.04 -7.16 -2.03
N SER A 208 -2.72 -7.51 -0.78
CA SER A 208 -3.31 -8.63 -0.07
C SER A 208 -4.79 -8.44 0.28
N GLY A 209 -5.50 -9.53 0.59
CA GLY A 209 -6.89 -9.45 1.07
C GLY A 209 -7.85 -8.88 0.02
N ASN A 210 -7.80 -9.42 -1.19
CA ASN A 210 -8.64 -8.99 -2.31
C ASN A 210 -9.20 -10.21 -3.08
N SER A 211 -9.77 -9.99 -4.26
CA SER A 211 -10.20 -11.03 -5.21
C SER A 211 -9.39 -10.97 -6.51
N ILE A 212 -8.12 -10.54 -6.46
CA ILE A 212 -7.23 -10.48 -7.62
C ILE A 212 -7.01 -11.89 -8.15
N SER A 213 -7.18 -12.08 -9.46
CA SER A 213 -7.07 -13.37 -10.14
C SER A 213 -6.01 -13.33 -11.24
N GLY A 214 -5.86 -14.41 -12.01
CA GLY A 214 -4.86 -14.47 -13.07
C GLY A 214 -3.46 -14.83 -12.55
N PRO A 215 -2.48 -15.00 -13.46
CA PRO A 215 -1.09 -15.26 -13.10
C PRO A 215 -0.35 -13.99 -12.71
N ILE A 216 0.72 -14.18 -11.92
CA ILE A 216 1.71 -13.13 -11.66
C ILE A 216 2.40 -12.81 -13.00
N PRO A 217 2.26 -11.59 -13.56
CA PRO A 217 2.85 -11.28 -14.85
C PRO A 217 4.38 -11.21 -14.72
N ALA A 218 5.10 -11.86 -15.65
CA ALA A 218 6.56 -11.86 -15.67
C ALA A 218 7.18 -10.45 -15.74
N SER A 219 6.40 -9.44 -16.17
CA SER A 219 6.83 -8.04 -16.16
C SER A 219 7.09 -7.49 -14.75
N VAL A 220 6.56 -8.09 -13.67
CA VAL A 220 6.90 -7.74 -12.27
C VAL A 220 8.42 -7.74 -12.05
N CYS A 221 9.13 -8.66 -12.71
CA CYS A 221 10.58 -8.76 -12.63
C CYS A 221 11.33 -7.58 -13.27
N GLN A 222 10.64 -6.68 -13.98
CA GLN A 222 11.21 -5.44 -14.52
C GLN A 222 11.23 -4.30 -13.49
N ILE A 223 10.56 -4.48 -12.35
CA ILE A 223 10.51 -3.50 -11.25
C ILE A 223 11.76 -3.69 -10.39
N TYR A 224 12.88 -3.15 -10.84
CA TYR A 224 14.20 -3.37 -10.23
C TYR A 224 14.36 -2.79 -8.81
N ARG A 225 13.39 -2.00 -8.33
CA ARG A 225 13.36 -1.44 -6.97
C ARG A 225 12.41 -2.17 -6.02
N LEU A 226 11.67 -3.17 -6.49
CA LEU A 226 10.63 -3.84 -5.69
C LEU A 226 11.27 -4.65 -4.56
N ALA A 227 11.10 -4.16 -3.34
CA ALA A 227 11.60 -4.78 -2.12
C ALA A 227 10.54 -5.66 -1.44
N ASP A 228 9.29 -5.23 -1.49
CA ASP A 228 8.16 -5.94 -0.87
C ASP A 228 7.04 -6.18 -1.88
N LEU A 229 6.71 -7.45 -2.09
CA LEU A 229 5.56 -7.89 -2.85
C LEU A 229 4.66 -8.76 -1.98
N ASP A 230 3.50 -8.23 -1.62
CA ASP A 230 2.46 -8.97 -0.90
C ASP A 230 1.22 -9.12 -1.79
N LEU A 231 0.97 -10.36 -2.18
CA LEU A 231 -0.16 -10.80 -3.00
C LEU A 231 -1.05 -11.81 -2.25
N SER A 232 -0.85 -11.95 -0.94
CA SER A 232 -1.56 -12.94 -0.15
C SER A 232 -3.07 -12.77 -0.13
N LEU A 233 -3.81 -13.81 0.25
CA LEU A 233 -5.27 -13.77 0.43
C LEU A 233 -5.99 -13.25 -0.84
N ASN A 234 -5.72 -13.91 -1.96
CA ASN A 234 -6.25 -13.57 -3.28
C ASN A 234 -6.68 -14.85 -4.03
N LYS A 235 -6.93 -14.73 -5.35
CA LYS A 235 -7.33 -15.83 -6.24
C LYS A 235 -6.29 -16.03 -7.36
N ILE A 236 -5.03 -15.72 -7.10
CA ILE A 236 -3.93 -15.80 -8.07
C ILE A 236 -3.64 -17.26 -8.39
N TYR A 237 -3.45 -17.58 -9.66
CA TYR A 237 -3.20 -18.94 -10.13
C TYR A 237 -2.05 -19.01 -11.14
N GLY A 238 -1.65 -20.22 -11.52
CA GLY A 238 -0.49 -20.43 -12.39
C GLY A 238 0.80 -20.51 -11.59
N THR A 239 1.94 -20.40 -12.26
CA THR A 239 3.26 -20.66 -11.66
C THR A 239 3.92 -19.38 -11.12
N ILE A 240 4.83 -19.56 -10.16
CA ILE A 240 5.68 -18.48 -9.66
C ILE A 240 6.75 -18.15 -10.73
N PRO A 241 6.84 -16.91 -11.24
CA PRO A 241 7.88 -16.54 -12.20
C PRO A 241 9.29 -16.73 -11.61
N PRO A 242 10.16 -17.58 -12.20
CA PRO A 242 11.50 -17.82 -11.65
C PRO A 242 12.38 -16.57 -11.58
N CYS A 243 12.05 -15.53 -12.36
CA CYS A 243 12.76 -14.26 -12.34
C CYS A 243 12.59 -13.48 -11.03
N LEU A 244 11.57 -13.74 -10.21
CA LEU A 244 11.43 -13.13 -8.89
C LEU A 244 12.64 -13.44 -8.01
N GLY A 245 13.16 -14.68 -8.08
CA GLY A 245 14.38 -15.07 -7.37
C GLY A 245 15.68 -14.46 -7.92
N LYS A 246 15.61 -13.67 -8.99
CA LYS A 246 16.76 -12.93 -9.54
C LYS A 246 16.70 -11.43 -9.22
N MET A 247 15.65 -10.96 -8.54
CA MET A 247 15.49 -9.55 -8.20
C MET A 247 16.43 -9.19 -7.05
N ALA A 248 17.34 -8.24 -7.30
CA ALA A 248 18.45 -7.94 -6.40
C ALA A 248 18.03 -7.37 -5.03
N VAL A 249 16.88 -6.71 -4.97
CA VAL A 249 16.40 -6.02 -3.77
C VAL A 249 15.12 -6.61 -3.18
N LEU A 250 14.59 -7.69 -3.76
CA LEU A 250 13.37 -8.33 -3.25
C LEU A 250 13.71 -9.03 -1.94
N THR A 251 13.14 -8.54 -0.84
CA THR A 251 13.39 -9.06 0.52
C THR A 251 12.17 -9.76 1.09
N THR A 252 10.97 -9.34 0.70
CA THR A 252 9.69 -9.91 1.13
C THR A 252 8.87 -10.35 -0.08
N LEU A 253 8.52 -11.63 -0.11
CA LEU A 253 7.57 -12.21 -1.05
C LEU A 253 6.52 -13.00 -0.26
N ASN A 254 5.32 -12.43 -0.15
CA ASN A 254 4.18 -13.11 0.44
C ASN A 254 3.15 -13.45 -0.64
N LEU A 255 2.93 -14.75 -0.86
CA LEU A 255 1.94 -15.30 -1.79
C LEU A 255 0.91 -16.19 -1.08
N ASP A 256 0.81 -16.13 0.25
CA ASP A 256 -0.02 -17.05 1.03
C ASP A 256 -1.50 -17.00 0.64
N CYS A 257 -2.25 -18.08 0.86
CA CYS A 257 -3.68 -18.15 0.57
C CYS A 257 -4.04 -17.75 -0.87
N ASN A 258 -3.50 -18.49 -1.83
CA ASN A 258 -3.81 -18.32 -3.26
C ASN A 258 -4.08 -19.68 -3.92
N LYS A 259 -4.12 -19.71 -5.25
CA LYS A 259 -4.33 -20.92 -6.08
C LYS A 259 -3.10 -21.20 -6.95
N ILE A 260 -1.91 -20.84 -6.49
CA ILE A 260 -0.66 -20.96 -7.25
C ILE A 260 -0.31 -22.45 -7.38
N THR A 261 0.09 -22.85 -8.57
CA THR A 261 0.43 -24.24 -8.93
C THR A 261 1.87 -24.34 -9.44
N GLY A 262 2.30 -25.56 -9.74
CA GLY A 262 3.63 -25.85 -10.29
C GLY A 262 4.68 -26.03 -9.20
N GLY A 263 5.94 -26.17 -9.64
CA GLY A 263 7.08 -26.39 -8.73
C GLY A 263 7.64 -25.10 -8.15
N LEU A 264 8.24 -25.20 -6.96
CA LEU A 264 8.99 -24.12 -6.33
C LEU A 264 10.25 -23.78 -7.16
N PRO A 265 10.40 -22.56 -7.71
CA PRO A 265 11.60 -22.19 -8.44
C PRO A 265 12.84 -22.21 -7.54
N SER A 266 13.89 -22.93 -7.95
CA SER A 266 15.17 -22.98 -7.21
C SER A 266 15.84 -21.61 -7.09
N THR A 267 15.56 -20.69 -8.01
CA THR A 267 16.05 -19.31 -7.95
C THR A 267 15.56 -18.56 -6.72
N LEU A 268 14.34 -18.83 -6.22
CA LEU A 268 13.84 -18.18 -5.01
C LEU A 268 14.61 -18.65 -3.76
N LEU A 269 14.92 -19.94 -3.67
CA LEU A 269 15.68 -20.49 -2.55
C LEU A 269 17.15 -20.06 -2.54
N LYS A 270 17.69 -19.65 -3.70
CA LYS A 270 19.03 -19.07 -3.86
C LYS A 270 19.04 -17.53 -3.80
N SER A 271 17.89 -16.90 -3.65
CA SER A 271 17.76 -15.45 -3.72
C SER A 271 18.11 -14.77 -2.38
N ALA A 272 18.05 -13.44 -2.36
CA ALA A 272 18.18 -12.62 -1.15
C ALA A 272 16.84 -12.44 -0.39
N VAL A 273 15.76 -13.11 -0.80
CA VAL A 273 14.46 -13.01 -0.13
C VAL A 273 14.57 -13.62 1.27
N GLY A 274 14.41 -12.77 2.29
CA GLY A 274 14.46 -13.18 3.69
C GLY A 274 13.11 -13.61 4.24
N ASN A 275 12.02 -13.02 3.74
CA ASN A 275 10.64 -13.35 4.13
C ASN A 275 9.93 -13.98 2.93
N LEU A 276 9.91 -15.31 2.87
CA LEU A 276 9.26 -16.09 1.83
C LEU A 276 8.09 -16.86 2.43
N ASN A 277 6.86 -16.40 2.16
CA ASN A 277 5.64 -17.13 2.54
C ASN A 277 4.89 -17.56 1.28
N LEU A 278 4.83 -18.86 1.06
CA LEU A 278 4.15 -19.52 -0.05
C LEU A 278 3.04 -20.47 0.44
N SER A 279 2.64 -20.35 1.70
CA SER A 279 1.71 -21.28 2.33
C SER A 279 0.32 -21.24 1.71
N ARG A 280 -0.46 -22.30 1.93
CA ARG A 280 -1.88 -22.37 1.53
C ARG A 280 -2.07 -22.07 0.04
N ASN A 281 -1.37 -22.86 -0.77
CA ASN A 281 -1.40 -22.84 -2.23
C ASN A 281 -1.55 -24.27 -2.76
N ALA A 282 -1.35 -24.46 -4.06
CA ALA A 282 -1.35 -25.76 -4.73
C ALA A 282 0.02 -26.07 -5.36
N LEU A 283 1.11 -25.63 -4.71
CA LEU A 283 2.47 -25.92 -5.17
C LEU A 283 2.77 -27.41 -5.02
N GLN A 284 3.46 -27.98 -5.99
CA GLN A 284 3.68 -29.43 -6.06
C GLN A 284 5.12 -29.77 -6.47
N GLY A 285 5.45 -31.06 -6.45
CA GLY A 285 6.80 -31.53 -6.78
C GLY A 285 7.73 -31.47 -5.57
N LYS A 286 9.05 -31.50 -5.81
CA LYS A 286 10.05 -31.51 -4.73
C LYS A 286 10.42 -30.08 -4.33
N ILE A 287 10.75 -29.88 -3.06
CA ILE A 287 11.48 -28.69 -2.61
C ILE A 287 12.92 -28.81 -3.16
N PRO A 288 13.43 -27.88 -3.98
CA PRO A 288 14.77 -27.98 -4.54
C PRO A 288 15.87 -27.98 -3.47
N ASP A 289 16.82 -28.92 -3.58
CA ASP A 289 17.95 -29.04 -2.66
C ASP A 289 19.10 -28.13 -3.10
N VAL A 290 18.98 -26.84 -2.78
CA VAL A 290 19.84 -25.77 -3.34
C VAL A 290 20.27 -24.71 -2.33
N PHE A 291 20.09 -24.98 -1.04
CA PHE A 291 20.47 -24.06 0.03
C PHE A 291 22.00 -24.04 0.19
N GLY A 292 22.52 -22.96 0.77
CA GLY A 292 23.93 -22.86 1.05
C GLY A 292 24.25 -21.74 2.05
N PRO A 293 25.54 -21.43 2.27
CA PRO A 293 25.98 -20.48 3.31
C PRO A 293 25.55 -19.02 3.09
N ARG A 294 24.79 -18.72 2.04
CA ARG A 294 24.17 -17.40 1.81
C ARG A 294 22.65 -17.42 1.96
N SER A 295 22.05 -18.59 2.12
CA SER A 295 20.62 -18.72 2.41
C SER A 295 20.35 -18.17 3.80
N TYR A 296 19.57 -17.10 3.86
CA TYR A 296 19.21 -16.40 5.08
C TYR A 296 17.71 -16.12 5.05
N PHE A 297 16.93 -16.94 5.76
CA PHE A 297 15.48 -16.83 5.82
C PHE A 297 15.07 -16.41 7.23
N MET A 298 14.48 -15.23 7.36
CA MET A 298 13.76 -14.86 8.57
C MET A 298 12.46 -15.66 8.67
N VAL A 299 11.76 -15.82 7.54
CA VAL A 299 10.56 -16.64 7.41
C VAL A 299 10.66 -17.46 6.12
N LEU A 300 10.52 -18.78 6.25
CA LEU A 300 10.31 -19.71 5.14
C LEU A 300 9.09 -20.57 5.45
N ASP A 301 7.93 -20.15 4.93
CA ASP A 301 6.68 -20.87 5.14
C ASP A 301 6.22 -21.49 3.80
N LEU A 302 6.27 -22.82 3.75
CA LEU A 302 5.86 -23.65 2.61
C LEU A 302 4.65 -24.54 2.98
N SER A 303 4.03 -24.29 4.13
CA SER A 303 2.97 -25.14 4.68
C SER A 303 1.72 -25.18 3.79
N HIS A 304 0.87 -26.19 3.96
CA HIS A 304 -0.40 -26.31 3.22
C HIS A 304 -0.21 -26.23 1.70
N ASN A 305 0.59 -27.14 1.17
CA ASN A 305 0.84 -27.33 -0.26
C ASN A 305 0.84 -28.84 -0.59
N PHE A 306 1.26 -29.21 -1.80
CA PHE A 306 1.38 -30.58 -2.26
C PHE A 306 2.84 -31.00 -2.50
N PHE A 307 3.80 -30.44 -1.74
CA PHE A 307 5.21 -30.80 -1.89
C PHE A 307 5.46 -32.25 -1.51
N LYS A 308 6.32 -32.94 -2.27
CA LYS A 308 6.66 -34.36 -2.13
C LYS A 308 8.15 -34.57 -1.96
N GLY A 309 8.51 -35.73 -1.42
CA GLY A 309 9.90 -36.15 -1.26
C GLY A 309 10.53 -35.66 0.05
N PRO A 310 11.86 -35.73 0.18
CA PRO A 310 12.54 -35.40 1.43
C PRO A 310 12.65 -33.90 1.65
N VAL A 311 12.83 -33.51 2.91
CA VAL A 311 13.30 -32.17 3.28
C VAL A 311 14.73 -32.00 2.72
N PRO A 312 15.03 -30.89 2.02
CA PRO A 312 16.36 -30.59 1.46
C PRO A 312 17.50 -30.73 2.47
N LYS A 313 18.51 -31.55 2.16
CA LYS A 313 19.64 -31.77 3.08
C LYS A 313 20.52 -30.53 3.19
N THR A 314 20.67 -29.80 2.08
CA THR A 314 21.48 -28.57 2.05
C THR A 314 20.87 -27.45 2.90
N LEU A 315 19.62 -27.56 3.37
CA LEU A 315 19.03 -26.59 4.29
C LEU A 315 19.83 -26.49 5.60
N SER A 316 20.53 -27.56 6.00
CA SER A 316 21.49 -27.54 7.12
C SER A 316 22.68 -26.60 6.91
N LEU A 317 22.97 -26.20 5.66
CA LEU A 317 24.02 -25.25 5.29
C LEU A 317 23.53 -23.79 5.28
N ALA A 318 22.22 -23.56 5.50
CA ALA A 318 21.69 -22.20 5.57
C ALA A 318 22.28 -21.47 6.78
N SER A 319 22.64 -20.21 6.58
CA SER A 319 23.25 -19.40 7.64
C SER A 319 22.26 -19.01 8.72
N TYR A 320 21.00 -18.83 8.34
CA TYR A 320 19.92 -18.54 9.27
C TYR A 320 18.57 -18.99 8.72
N VAL A 321 17.78 -19.63 9.59
CA VAL A 321 16.37 -19.93 9.36
C VAL A 321 15.64 -19.60 10.65
N GLY A 322 14.98 -18.43 10.70
CA GLY A 322 14.26 -17.97 11.88
C GLY A 322 13.00 -18.81 12.11
N HIS A 323 12.05 -18.68 11.20
CA HIS A 323 10.83 -19.49 11.16
C HIS A 323 10.83 -20.39 9.93
N LEU A 324 10.59 -21.69 10.14
CA LEU A 324 10.36 -22.68 9.09
C LEU A 324 9.04 -23.39 9.34
N ASP A 325 8.20 -23.46 8.31
CA ASP A 325 7.00 -24.30 8.34
C ASP A 325 6.88 -25.10 7.03
N LEU A 326 6.91 -26.43 7.18
CA LEU A 326 6.76 -27.43 6.12
C LEU A 326 5.53 -28.33 6.36
N SER A 327 4.68 -27.97 7.32
CA SER A 327 3.53 -28.77 7.71
C SER A 327 2.47 -28.85 6.60
N PHE A 328 1.56 -29.82 6.70
CA PHE A 328 0.47 -30.00 5.72
C PHE A 328 0.96 -30.09 4.27
N ASN A 329 1.83 -31.06 4.02
CA ASN A 329 2.38 -31.39 2.71
C ASN A 329 2.41 -32.93 2.53
N HIS A 330 3.09 -33.42 1.50
CA HIS A 330 3.29 -34.85 1.22
C HIS A 330 4.77 -35.25 1.32
N LEU A 331 5.50 -34.64 2.27
CA LEU A 331 6.92 -34.89 2.45
C LEU A 331 7.15 -36.23 3.15
N CYS A 332 8.29 -36.86 2.87
CA CYS A 332 8.66 -38.13 3.45
C CYS A 332 10.18 -38.29 3.57
N GLY A 333 10.61 -38.96 4.63
CA GLY A 333 12.01 -39.23 4.93
C GLY A 333 12.48 -38.56 6.21
N ARG A 334 13.76 -38.76 6.53
CA ARG A 334 14.37 -38.21 7.73
C ARG A 334 14.55 -36.69 7.62
N ILE A 335 14.12 -35.96 8.64
CA ILE A 335 14.40 -34.52 8.80
C ILE A 335 15.92 -34.36 9.00
N PRO A 336 16.62 -33.52 8.19
CA PRO A 336 18.04 -33.23 8.39
C PRO A 336 18.30 -32.63 9.78
N GLY A 337 19.44 -32.97 10.38
CA GLY A 337 19.90 -32.29 11.59
C GLY A 337 20.75 -31.06 11.27
N GLY A 338 21.03 -30.26 12.30
CA GLY A 338 21.90 -29.08 12.23
C GLY A 338 21.22 -27.84 12.77
N ALA A 339 22.01 -26.78 12.97
CA ALA A 339 21.58 -25.55 13.64
C ALA A 339 20.24 -24.97 13.12
N PRO A 340 19.94 -24.96 11.80
CA PRO A 340 18.66 -24.45 11.29
C PRO A 340 17.40 -25.21 11.77
N PHE A 341 17.57 -26.42 12.32
CA PHE A 341 16.48 -27.29 12.78
C PHE A 341 16.37 -27.41 14.30
N ASP A 342 17.41 -27.02 15.04
CA ASP A 342 17.54 -27.32 16.47
C ASP A 342 16.51 -26.58 17.35
N HIS A 343 16.00 -25.44 16.87
CA HIS A 343 14.99 -24.62 17.53
C HIS A 343 13.56 -24.82 16.98
N LEU A 344 13.38 -25.68 15.99
CA LEU A 344 12.09 -25.88 15.33
C LEU A 344 11.19 -26.83 16.11
N GLU A 345 9.91 -26.48 16.20
CA GLU A 345 8.90 -27.28 16.87
C GLU A 345 8.37 -28.42 15.97
N ALA A 346 7.79 -29.45 16.59
CA ALA A 346 7.14 -30.54 15.85
C ALA A 346 6.05 -30.05 14.90
N SER A 347 5.33 -28.99 15.29
CA SER A 347 4.27 -28.32 14.52
C SER A 347 4.71 -27.96 13.10
N SER A 348 5.95 -27.49 12.92
CA SER A 348 6.55 -27.15 11.62
C SER A 348 6.65 -28.31 10.62
N PHE A 349 6.43 -29.57 11.04
CA PHE A 349 6.58 -30.76 10.20
C PHE A 349 5.36 -31.68 10.21
N MET A 350 4.33 -31.36 11.00
CA MET A 350 3.13 -32.21 11.14
C MET A 350 2.36 -32.33 9.83
N TYR A 351 1.55 -33.39 9.72
CA TYR A 351 0.68 -33.64 8.56
C TYR A 351 1.46 -33.75 7.24
N ASN A 352 2.53 -34.54 7.28
CA ASN A 352 3.28 -35.01 6.12
C ASN A 352 3.20 -36.54 6.06
N ASP A 353 3.40 -37.13 4.87
CA ASP A 353 3.16 -38.56 4.61
C ASP A 353 4.02 -39.49 5.51
N CYS A 354 5.33 -39.20 5.64
CA CYS A 354 6.24 -40.05 6.43
C CYS A 354 7.54 -39.33 6.85
N LEU A 355 7.43 -38.12 7.40
CA LEU A 355 8.57 -37.47 8.05
C LEU A 355 8.88 -38.10 9.42
N CYS A 356 10.17 -38.26 9.71
CA CYS A 356 10.67 -38.81 10.99
C CYS A 356 12.02 -38.16 11.39
N GLY A 357 12.46 -38.38 12.62
CA GLY A 357 13.60 -37.72 13.23
C GLY A 357 13.20 -36.45 13.99
N LYS A 358 14.06 -35.93 14.87
CA LYS A 358 13.78 -34.74 15.68
C LYS A 358 13.33 -33.57 14.78
N PRO A 359 12.29 -32.80 15.17
CA PRO A 359 11.53 -32.86 16.43
C PRO A 359 10.39 -33.91 16.47
N LEU A 360 10.19 -34.72 15.43
CA LEU A 360 9.20 -35.80 15.38
C LEU A 360 9.72 -37.09 16.06
N ARG A 361 8.95 -38.17 15.92
CA ARG A 361 9.33 -39.52 16.38
C ARG A 361 10.56 -40.03 15.62
N ALA A 362 11.33 -40.92 16.24
CA ALA A 362 12.49 -41.54 15.60
C ALA A 362 12.11 -42.25 14.29
N CYS A 363 13.03 -42.17 13.32
CA CYS A 363 13.12 -43.16 12.25
C CYS A 363 13.79 -44.41 12.84
#